data_AF-A0A370X2R0-F1
#
_entry.id   AF-A0A370X2R0-F1
#
_cell.length_a   1.000
_cell.length_b   1.000
_cell.length_c   1.000
_cell.angle_alpha   90.00
_cell.angle_beta   90.00
_cell.angle_gamma   90.00
#
_symmetry.space_group_name_H-M   'P 1'
#
loop_
_entity.id
_entity.type
_entity.pdbx_description
1 polymer ?
#
loop_
_entity_poly.entity_id
_entity_poly.type
_entity_poly.pdbx_seq_one_letter_code
_entity_poly.pdbx_strand_id
1 'polypeptide(L)' 'MPATRLEIELLLNNLDNAMPRLLNDNQGIEFWVEFLQRADAIKEQVTLDHYEWVSTRIDEIPMKYGMVPPSCWMSV' A
#
# COMPACT_ATOMS: atom_id res chain seq x y z
N MET A 1 8.51 -19.15 1.07
CA MET A 1 7.49 -19.36 2.11
C MET A 1 6.62 -18.11 2.13
N PRO A 2 5.29 -18.23 2.09
CA PRO A 2 4.42 -17.05 2.21
C PRO A 2 4.62 -16.38 3.58
N ALA A 3 4.48 -15.06 3.61
CA ALA A 3 4.57 -14.30 4.86
C ALA A 3 3.42 -14.68 5.81
N THR A 4 3.75 -14.80 7.09
CA THR A 4 2.76 -14.91 8.17
C THR A 4 1.96 -13.61 8.29
N ARG A 5 0.78 -13.69 8.90
CA ARG A 5 -0.06 -12.51 9.16
C ARG A 5 0.70 -11.39 9.89
N LEU A 6 1.52 -11.75 10.88
CA LEU A 6 2.31 -10.79 11.66
C LEU A 6 3.38 -10.09 10.80
N GLU A 7 4.04 -10.83 9.90
CA GLU A 7 5.00 -10.26 8.95
C GLU A 7 4.32 -9.31 7.97
N ILE A 8 3.12 -9.66 7.49
CA ILE A 8 2.32 -8.78 6.63
C ILE A 8 1.90 -7.50 7.36
N GLU A 9 1.45 -7.61 8.61
CA GLU A 9 1.14 -6.43 9.44
C GLU A 9 2.36 -5.52 9.62
N LEU A 10 3.55 -6.09 9.83
CA LEU A 10 4.79 -5.32 9.90
C LEU A 10 5.10 -4.60 8.59
N LEU A 11 4.94 -5.28 7.45
CA LEU A 11 5.13 -4.68 6.13
C LEU A 11 4.16 -3.52 5.87
N LEU A 12 2.88 -3.70 6.22
CA LEU A 12 1.86 -2.65 6.10
C LEU A 12 2.16 -1.46 7.02
N ASN A 13 2.59 -1.71 8.26
CA ASN A 13 2.99 -0.64 9.18
C ASN A 13 4.23 0.11 8.68
N ASN A 14 5.18 -0.60 8.07
CA ASN A 14 6.35 0.05 7.46
C ASN A 14 5.97 0.93 6.28
N LEU A 15 5.00 0.51 5.46
CA LEU A 15 4.45 1.33 4.38
C LEU A 15 3.76 2.60 4.93
N ASP A 16 2.92 2.44 5.97
CA ASP A 16 2.27 3.55 6.67
C ASP A 16 3.28 4.56 7.23
N ASN A 17 4.31 4.07 7.93
CA ASN A 17 5.37 4.92 8.49
C ASN A 17 6.22 5.63 7.43
N ALA A 18 6.30 5.10 6.20
CA ALA A 18 7.03 5.73 5.11
C ALA A 18 6.24 6.87 4.44
N MET A 19 4.92 6.95 4.65
CA MET A 19 4.03 7.90 3.97
C MET A 19 4.44 9.37 4.12
N PRO A 20 4.78 9.91 5.32
CA PRO A 20 5.15 11.31 5.44
C PRO A 20 6.36 11.68 4.57
N ARG A 21 7.32 10.76 4.45
CA ARG A 21 8.50 10.96 3.61
C ARG A 21 8.16 10.83 2.13
N LEU A 22 7.41 9.80 1.75
CA LEU A 22 6.94 9.61 0.37
C LEU A 22 6.18 10.83 -0.17
N LEU A 23 5.32 11.43 0.64
CA LEU A 23 4.55 12.63 0.29
C LEU A 23 5.39 13.91 0.22
N ASN A 24 6.51 13.96 0.96
CA ASN A 24 7.43 15.08 0.91
C ASN A 24 8.38 14.97 -0.31
N ASP A 25 8.86 13.76 -0.58
CA ASP A 25 9.83 13.48 -1.64
C ASP A 25 9.18 13.41 -3.03
N ASN A 26 7.90 13.06 -3.12
CA ASN A 26 7.17 12.89 -4.39
C ASN A 26 5.80 13.58 -4.38
N GLN A 27 5.38 14.14 -5.52
CA GLN A 27 4.06 14.77 -5.66
C GLN A 27 3.25 14.18 -6.82
N GLY A 28 1.92 14.20 -6.69
CA GLY A 28 1.01 13.80 -7.74
C GLY A 28 1.22 12.35 -8.18
N ILE A 29 1.52 12.15 -9.47
CA ILE A 29 1.66 10.81 -10.08
C ILE A 29 2.88 10.06 -9.55
N GLU A 30 4.00 10.75 -9.30
CA GLU A 30 5.25 10.13 -8.85
C GLU A 30 5.06 9.46 -7.48
N PHE A 31 4.31 10.12 -6.59
CA PHE A 31 3.93 9.55 -5.29
C PHE A 31 3.22 8.22 -5.49
N TRP A 32 2.22 8.18 -6.37
CA TRP A 32 1.44 6.97 -6.55
C TRP A 32 2.23 5.84 -7.21
N VAL A 33 3.12 6.16 -8.16
CA VAL A 33 4.01 5.16 -8.75
C VAL A 33 4.87 4.50 -7.68
N GLU A 34 5.50 5.30 -6.82
CA GLU A 34 6.35 4.74 -5.75
C GLU A 34 5.53 4.00 -4.68
N PHE A 35 4.37 4.54 -4.31
CA PHE A 35 3.46 3.88 -3.37
C PHE A 35 2.99 2.51 -3.90
N LEU A 36 2.53 2.44 -5.15
CA LEU A 36 2.06 1.21 -5.77
C LEU A 36 3.17 0.18 -5.93
N GLN A 37 4.39 0.58 -6.29
CA GLN A 37 5.54 -0.33 -6.33
C GLN A 37 5.82 -0.99 -4.97
N ARG A 38 5.74 -0.21 -3.89
CA ARG A 38 5.91 -0.74 -2.52
C ARG A 38 4.73 -1.63 -2.12
N ALA A 39 3.52 -1.26 -2.48
CA ALA A 39 2.30 -2.03 -2.23
C ALA A 39 2.31 -3.39 -2.96
N ASP A 40 2.72 -3.42 -4.23
CA ASP A 40 2.82 -4.64 -5.03
C ASP A 40 3.85 -5.61 -4.44
N ALA A 41 5.00 -5.10 -4.00
CA ALA A 41 6.00 -5.92 -3.30
C ALA A 41 5.48 -6.57 -2.01
N ILE A 42 4.50 -5.95 -1.33
CA ILE A 42 3.81 -6.57 -0.19
C ILE A 42 2.86 -7.64 -0.69
N LYS A 43 2.03 -7.34 -1.70
CA LYS A 43 1.06 -8.29 -2.27
C LYS A 43 1.71 -9.56 -2.82
N GLU A 44 2.92 -9.47 -3.38
CA GLU A 44 3.69 -10.62 -3.86
C GLU A 44 4.08 -11.62 -2.76
N GLN A 45 4.13 -11.18 -1.50
CA GLN A 45 4.51 -12.01 -0.35
C GLN A 45 3.30 -12.66 0.34
N VAL A 46 2.09 -12.37 -0.14
CA VAL A 46 0.83 -12.66 0.53
C VAL A 46 0.13 -13.86 -0.13
N THR A 47 -0.46 -14.75 0.68
CA THR A 47 -1.30 -15.84 0.16
C THR A 47 -2.66 -15.32 -0.29
N LEU A 48 -3.33 -16.07 -1.18
CA LEU A 48 -4.69 -15.73 -1.63
C LEU A 48 -5.66 -15.48 -0.47
N ASP A 49 -5.56 -16.25 0.61
CA ASP A 49 -6.40 -16.12 1.83
C ASP A 49 -6.28 -14.76 2.53
N HIS A 50 -5.17 -14.06 2.33
CA HIS A 50 -4.90 -12.75 2.94
C HIS A 50 -4.95 -11.61 1.92
N TYR A 51 -5.06 -11.90 0.62
CA TYR A 51 -4.92 -10.91 -0.45
C TYR A 51 -5.96 -9.79 -0.38
N GLU A 52 -7.22 -10.14 -0.12
CA GLU A 52 -8.32 -9.16 0.01
C GLU A 52 -8.06 -8.22 1.20
N TRP A 53 -7.79 -8.78 2.37
CA TRP A 53 -7.49 -8.02 3.58
C TRP A 53 -6.28 -7.10 3.41
N VAL A 54 -5.21 -7.57 2.76
CA VAL A 54 -4.01 -6.77 2.47
C VAL A 54 -4.33 -5.65 1.49
N SER A 55 -5.10 -5.92 0.45
CA SER A 55 -5.49 -4.91 -0.53
C SER A 55 -6.31 -3.79 0.12
N THR A 56 -7.31 -4.14 0.93
CA THR A 56 -8.07 -3.14 1.70
C THR A 56 -7.17 -2.31 2.60
N ARG A 57 -6.21 -2.92 3.31
CA ARG A 57 -5.28 -2.19 4.17
C ARG A 57 -4.35 -1.26 3.41
N ILE A 58 -3.90 -1.67 2.22
CA ILE A 58 -3.10 -0.82 1.34
C ILE A 58 -3.90 0.40 0.90
N ASP A 59 -5.17 0.23 0.53
CA ASP A 59 -6.03 1.33 0.09
C ASP A 59 -6.35 2.32 1.22
N GLU A 60 -6.47 1.84 2.46
CA GLU A 60 -6.70 2.67 3.64
C GLU A 60 -5.51 3.55 4.01
N ILE A 61 -4.27 3.11 3.76
CA ILE A 61 -3.06 3.86 4.14
C ILE A 61 -3.05 5.28 3.56
N PRO A 62 -3.13 5.52 2.24
CA PRO A 62 -3.11 6.86 1.68
C PRO A 62 -4.30 7.71 2.14
N MET A 63 -5.46 7.09 2.39
CA MET A 63 -6.65 7.80 2.87
C MET A 63 -6.43 8.44 4.25
N LYS A 64 -5.63 7.83 5.14
CA LYS A 64 -5.25 8.41 6.44
C LYS A 64 -4.52 9.75 6.30
N TYR A 65 -3.81 9.95 5.19
CA TYR A 65 -3.05 11.16 4.89
C TYR A 65 -3.82 12.14 3.99
N GLY A 66 -5.12 11.91 3.78
CA GLY A 66 -5.97 12.75 2.91
C GLY A 66 -5.76 12.52 1.41
N MET A 67 -5.03 11.46 1.04
CA MET A 67 -4.82 11.09 -0.35
C MET A 67 -5.92 10.15 -0.81
N VAL A 68 -6.64 10.54 -1.86
CA VAL A 68 -7.66 9.70 -2.49
C VAL A 68 -7.07 9.13 -3.77
N PRO A 69 -7.11 7.80 -3.97
CA PRO A 69 -6.63 7.21 -5.21
C PRO A 69 -7.36 7.83 -6.42
N PRO A 70 -6.65 8.09 -7.53
CA PRO A 70 -7.26 8.49 -8.78
C PRO A 70 -8.44 7.58 -9.14
N SER A 71 -9.58 8.19 -9.47
CA SER A 71 -10.82 7.47 -9.77
C SER A 71 -10.69 6.47 -10.93
N CYS A 72 -9.70 6.65 -11.81
CA CYS A 72 -9.35 5.72 -12.88
C CYS A 72 -8.81 4.37 -12.39
N TRP A 73 -8.48 4.21 -11.11
CA TRP A 73 -8.01 2.95 -10.53
C TRP A 73 -9.10 2.15 -9.80
N MET A 74 -10.28 2.74 -9.54
CA MET A 74 -11.41 2.04 -8.93
C MET A 74 -12.31 1.32 -9.95
N SER A 75 -11.91 1.21 -11.23
CA SER A 75 -12.73 0.67 -12.33
C SER A 75 -12.16 -0.60 -12.99
N VAL A 76 -11.45 -1.46 -12.26
CA VAL A 76 -11.03 -2.77 -12.77
C VAL A 76 -11.74 -3.89 -12.01
#